data_AF-A0A1H7G9N1-F1
#
_entry.id   AF-A0A1H7G9N1-F1
#
_cell.length_a   1.000
_cell.length_b   1.000
_cell.length_c   1.000
_cell.angle_alpha   90.00
_cell.angle_beta   90.00
_cell.angle_gamma   90.00
#
_symmetry.space_group_name_H-M   'P 1'
#
loop_
_entity.id
_entity.type
_entity.pdbx_description
1 polymer ?
#
loop_
_entity_poly.entity_id
_entity_poly.type
_entity_poly.pdbx_seq_one_letter_code
_entity_poly.pdbx_strand_id
1 'polypeptide(L)'
;MPNDIPVRPVLVDHDPAWRARGRALTGELRAALGAAALHVEHIGSTSIPGMAAKPVFDLQVSVADLEEAERAFDGPLAALGFLRSPYRHDHVPAGLDDDPERWVKRLWTRRGHPDGEVNLHVRLLGSPNERLALLFRDWFAAHPEAVPAYARFKSVLADAVPDVGTYADVKDPVVDLVIAVAEPWAAATGWCPHPGGVTARECAV
;
A
#
# COMPACT_ATOMS: atom_id res chain seq x y z
N MET A 1 16.26 -20.40 -13.26
CA MET A 1 14.96 -19.71 -13.40
C MET A 1 13.99 -20.35 -12.43
N PRO A 2 13.56 -19.72 -11.34
CA PRO A 2 12.43 -20.25 -10.59
C PRO A 2 11.15 -19.86 -11.35
N ASN A 3 10.63 -20.84 -12.10
CA ASN A 3 9.23 -21.10 -12.43
C ASN A 3 8.21 -19.94 -12.18
N ASP A 4 8.07 -19.03 -13.13
CA ASP A 4 6.94 -18.07 -13.19
C ASP A 4 5.67 -18.79 -13.70
N ILE A 5 5.13 -19.71 -12.90
CA ILE A 5 3.77 -20.20 -13.12
C ILE A 5 2.84 -19.06 -12.70
N PRO A 6 1.95 -18.55 -13.57
CA PRO A 6 0.97 -17.56 -13.17
C PRO A 6 0.12 -18.13 -12.02
N VAL A 7 0.25 -17.51 -10.85
CA VAL A 7 -0.50 -17.89 -9.65
C VAL A 7 -1.76 -17.04 -9.61
N ARG A 8 -2.92 -17.69 -9.59
CA ARG A 8 -4.18 -17.00 -9.37
C ARG A 8 -4.17 -16.32 -7.99
N PRO A 9 -4.73 -15.11 -7.88
CA PRO A 9 -4.91 -14.48 -6.58
C PRO A 9 -5.84 -15.34 -5.69
N VAL A 10 -5.33 -15.78 -4.53
CA VAL A 10 -6.15 -16.47 -3.52
C VAL A 10 -6.48 -15.46 -2.44
N LEU A 11 -7.78 -15.20 -2.25
CA LEU A 11 -8.28 -14.40 -1.15
C LEU A 11 -8.64 -15.30 0.03
N VAL A 12 -8.42 -14.77 1.23
CA VAL A 12 -8.88 -15.36 2.48
C VAL A 12 -9.78 -14.36 3.21
N ASP A 13 -10.64 -14.87 4.07
CA ASP A 13 -11.43 -14.05 4.97
C ASP A 13 -10.52 -13.19 5.85
N HIS A 14 -11.05 -12.06 6.29
CA HIS A 14 -10.31 -11.15 7.15
C HIS A 14 -9.88 -11.85 8.46
N ASP A 15 -8.58 -11.79 8.74
CA ASP A 15 -8.01 -12.24 10.01
C ASP A 15 -7.85 -11.06 10.98
N PRO A 16 -8.54 -11.05 12.14
CA PRO A 16 -8.37 -10.02 13.16
C PRO A 16 -6.93 -9.82 13.65
N ALA A 17 -6.07 -10.83 13.53
CA ALA A 17 -4.66 -10.74 13.90
C ALA A 17 -3.84 -9.87 12.94
N TRP A 18 -4.31 -9.58 11.72
CA TRP A 18 -3.60 -8.76 10.75
C TRP A 18 -3.27 -7.38 11.28
N ARG A 19 -4.16 -6.76 12.07
CA ARG A 19 -3.88 -5.45 12.68
C ARG A 19 -2.69 -5.50 13.64
N ALA A 20 -2.58 -6.55 14.45
CA ALA A 20 -1.47 -6.71 15.38
C ALA A 20 -0.16 -7.05 14.65
N ARG A 21 -0.24 -7.92 13.63
CA ARG A 21 0.91 -8.31 12.81
C ARG A 21 1.44 -7.16 11.96
N GLY A 22 0.56 -6.37 11.34
CA GLY A 22 0.93 -5.14 10.65
C GLY A 22 1.67 -4.16 11.56
N ARG A 23 1.19 -3.96 12.80
CA ARG A 23 1.93 -3.15 13.79
C ARG A 23 3.32 -3.71 14.10
N ALA A 24 3.44 -5.02 14.30
CA ALA A 24 4.75 -5.65 14.55
C ALA A 24 5.71 -5.43 13.37
N LEU A 25 5.23 -5.64 12.13
CA LEU A 25 6.00 -5.43 10.91
C LEU A 25 6.42 -3.96 10.72
N THR A 26 5.52 -3.00 10.96
CA THR A 26 5.90 -1.57 10.91
C THR A 26 6.93 -1.22 11.97
N GLY A 27 6.90 -1.84 13.16
CA GLY A 27 7.91 -1.67 14.20
C GLY A 27 9.27 -2.25 13.81
N GLU A 28 9.30 -3.45 13.23
CA GLU A 28 10.50 -4.09 12.66
C GLU A 28 11.17 -3.17 11.62
N LEU A 29 10.39 -2.65 10.68
CA LEU A 29 10.89 -1.74 9.65
C LEU A 29 11.38 -0.41 10.21
N ARG A 30 10.66 0.23 11.15
CA ARG A 30 11.13 1.46 11.80
C ARG A 30 12.48 1.26 12.48
N ALA A 31 12.65 0.13 13.17
CA ALA A 31 13.91 -0.19 13.86
C ALA A 31 15.06 -0.42 12.86
N ALA A 32 14.80 -1.13 11.76
CA ALA A 32 15.82 -1.46 10.76
C ALA A 32 16.21 -0.29 9.85
N LEU A 33 15.25 0.56 9.48
CA LEU A 33 15.43 1.65 8.52
C LEU A 33 15.82 2.98 9.19
N GLY A 34 15.60 3.12 10.50
CA GLY A 34 16.01 4.27 11.29
C GLY A 34 15.39 5.58 10.81
N ALA A 35 16.13 6.68 10.96
CA ALA A 35 15.62 8.04 10.73
C ALA A 35 15.27 8.36 9.27
N ALA A 36 15.77 7.58 8.30
CA ALA A 36 15.44 7.74 6.89
C ALA A 36 13.99 7.31 6.57
N ALA A 37 13.38 6.46 7.42
CA ALA A 37 11.97 6.10 7.33
C ALA A 37 11.12 7.07 8.16
N LEU A 38 10.67 8.17 7.54
CA LEU A 38 9.96 9.27 8.22
C LEU A 38 8.63 8.81 8.80
N HIS A 39 7.87 8.06 8.00
CA HIS A 39 6.64 7.40 8.41
C HIS A 39 6.66 5.96 7.92
N VAL A 40 6.09 5.05 8.71
CA VAL A 40 5.96 3.64 8.34
C VAL A 40 4.55 3.19 8.68
N GLU A 41 3.78 2.81 7.68
CA GLU A 41 2.34 2.61 7.81
C GLU A 41 1.92 1.24 7.26
N HIS A 42 0.96 0.61 7.93
CA HIS A 42 0.28 -0.57 7.38
C HIS A 42 -0.86 -0.09 6.49
N ILE A 43 -0.82 -0.47 5.21
CA ILE A 43 -1.76 -0.06 4.16
C ILE A 43 -2.39 -1.30 3.49
N GLY A 44 -3.17 -1.07 2.43
CA GLY A 44 -3.77 -2.13 1.64
C GLY A 44 -4.87 -2.88 2.39
N SER A 45 -5.39 -3.94 1.76
CA SER A 45 -6.60 -4.61 2.26
C SER A 45 -6.42 -5.27 3.63
N THR A 46 -5.22 -5.75 3.98
CA THR A 46 -4.97 -6.39 5.28
C THR A 46 -4.96 -5.40 6.44
N SER A 47 -4.91 -4.09 6.16
CA SER A 47 -5.04 -3.03 7.18
C SER A 47 -6.49 -2.63 7.48
N ILE A 48 -7.45 -3.10 6.69
CA ILE A 48 -8.86 -2.71 6.77
C ILE A 48 -9.66 -3.79 7.53
N PRO A 49 -10.30 -3.46 8.67
CA PRO A 49 -11.13 -4.40 9.41
C PRO A 49 -12.25 -5.00 8.56
N GLY A 50 -12.41 -6.33 8.62
CA GLY A 50 -13.47 -7.05 7.91
C GLY A 50 -13.24 -7.27 6.41
N MET A 51 -12.12 -6.78 5.87
CA MET A 51 -11.82 -6.87 4.43
C MET A 51 -11.13 -8.19 4.05
N ALA A 52 -11.79 -9.05 3.27
CA ALA A 52 -11.14 -10.23 2.68
C ALA A 52 -9.97 -9.80 1.77
N ALA A 53 -8.84 -10.51 1.82
CA ALA A 53 -7.62 -10.08 1.14
C ALA A 53 -6.73 -11.25 0.73
N LYS A 54 -5.78 -10.99 -0.17
CA LYS A 54 -4.60 -11.86 -0.27
C LYS A 54 -3.84 -11.76 1.06
N PRO A 55 -3.31 -12.86 1.62
CA PRO A 55 -2.57 -12.84 2.89
C PRO A 55 -1.15 -12.26 2.72
N VAL A 56 -1.05 -11.08 2.09
CA VAL A 56 0.16 -10.30 1.84
C VAL A 56 -0.03 -8.95 2.52
N PHE A 57 0.93 -8.55 3.35
CA PHE A 57 0.93 -7.25 4.01
C PHE A 57 1.45 -6.19 3.04
N ASP A 58 0.68 -5.14 2.79
CA ASP A 58 1.17 -3.97 2.10
C ASP A 58 1.59 -2.93 3.16
N LEU A 59 2.86 -2.52 3.13
CA LEU A 59 3.42 -1.53 4.04
C LEU A 59 3.95 -0.36 3.23
N GLN A 60 3.86 0.84 3.79
CA GLN A 60 4.37 2.06 3.17
C GLN A 60 5.42 2.71 4.06
N VAL A 61 6.53 3.14 3.47
CA VAL A 61 7.53 4.00 4.09
C VAL A 61 7.56 5.32 3.33
N SER A 62 7.46 6.41 4.06
CA SER A 62 7.58 7.77 3.53
C SER A 62 9.01 8.26 3.72
N VAL A 63 9.61 8.82 2.67
CA VAL A 63 11.00 9.28 2.66
C VAL A 63 11.13 10.67 2.05
N ALA A 64 12.19 11.38 2.40
CA ALA A 64 12.47 12.70 1.82
C ALA A 64 13.07 12.61 0.40
N ASP A 65 13.83 11.54 0.12
CA ASP A 65 14.56 11.33 -1.12
C ASP A 65 14.60 9.82 -1.43
N LEU A 66 14.19 9.42 -2.64
CA LEU A 66 14.07 8.01 -3.01
C LEU A 66 15.44 7.37 -3.30
N GLU A 67 16.38 8.12 -3.85
CA GLU A 67 17.70 7.65 -4.21
C GLU A 67 18.55 7.39 -2.95
N GLU A 68 18.49 8.29 -1.97
CA GLU A 68 19.11 8.14 -0.67
C GLU A 68 18.48 7.00 0.12
N ALA A 69 17.14 6.94 0.16
CA ALA A 69 16.42 5.83 0.79
C ALA A 69 16.79 4.48 0.17
N GLU A 70 16.86 4.38 -1.17
CA GLU A 70 17.25 3.14 -1.85
C GLU A 70 18.64 2.67 -1.39
N ARG A 71 19.64 3.56 -1.37
CA ARG A 71 21.00 3.23 -0.90
C ARG A 71 21.03 2.83 0.56
N ALA A 72 20.28 3.53 1.41
CA ALA A 72 20.24 3.28 2.85
C ALA A 72 19.49 1.99 3.21
N PHE A 73 18.48 1.61 2.44
CA PHE A 73 17.57 0.51 2.76
C PHE A 73 18.00 -0.83 2.18
N ASP A 74 18.77 -0.87 1.09
CA ASP A 74 19.14 -2.13 0.41
C ASP A 74 19.78 -3.17 1.36
N GLY A 75 20.74 -2.74 2.20
CA GLY A 75 21.39 -3.61 3.18
C GLY A 75 20.45 -4.11 4.29
N PRO A 76 19.82 -3.22 5.07
CA PRO A 76 18.88 -3.59 6.13
C PRO A 76 17.71 -4.45 5.63
N LEU A 77 17.11 -4.10 4.48
CA LEU A 77 15.98 -4.85 3.92
C LEU A 77 16.41 -6.23 3.45
N ALA A 78 17.58 -6.37 2.81
CA ALA A 78 18.11 -7.68 2.45
C ALA A 78 18.31 -8.58 3.69
N ALA A 79 18.81 -8.02 4.79
CA ALA A 79 18.96 -8.75 6.05
C ALA A 79 17.62 -9.22 6.66
N LEU A 80 16.52 -8.52 6.36
CA LEU A 80 15.15 -8.90 6.73
C LEU A 80 14.46 -9.81 5.69
N GLY A 81 15.17 -10.24 4.64
CA GLY A 81 14.64 -11.14 3.60
C GLY A 81 13.84 -10.45 2.50
N PHE A 82 13.96 -9.12 2.36
CA PHE A 82 13.34 -8.39 1.27
C PHE A 82 14.22 -8.37 0.02
N LEU A 83 13.58 -8.47 -1.14
CA LEU A 83 14.20 -8.36 -2.45
C LEU A 83 13.64 -7.14 -3.19
N ARG A 84 14.52 -6.36 -3.80
CA ARG A 84 14.15 -5.17 -4.57
C ARG A 84 13.41 -5.57 -5.86
N SER A 85 12.30 -4.90 -6.12
CA SER A 85 11.53 -5.02 -7.36
C SER A 85 12.01 -3.98 -8.39
N PRO A 86 12.02 -4.30 -9.69
CA PRO A 86 12.29 -3.32 -10.74
C PRO A 86 11.14 -2.31 -10.94
N TYR A 87 9.98 -2.54 -10.31
CA TYR A 87 8.81 -1.68 -10.43
C TYR A 87 9.01 -0.35 -9.67
N ARG A 88 8.93 0.77 -10.40
CA ARG A 88 9.35 2.09 -9.92
C ARG A 88 8.29 3.19 -9.99
N HIS A 89 7.09 2.91 -10.47
CA HIS A 89 6.01 3.89 -10.59
C HIS A 89 4.70 3.24 -10.20
N ASP A 90 3.84 3.91 -9.45
CA ASP A 90 2.42 3.56 -9.41
C ASP A 90 1.71 4.10 -10.66
N HIS A 91 0.51 3.58 -10.98
CA HIS A 91 -0.30 4.15 -12.05
C HIS A 91 -0.82 5.54 -11.65
N VAL A 92 -1.00 6.41 -12.64
CA VAL A 92 -1.76 7.65 -12.47
C VAL A 92 -3.25 7.29 -12.55
N PRO A 93 -4.09 7.68 -11.57
CA PRO A 93 -5.51 7.41 -11.60
C PRO A 93 -6.16 7.89 -12.89
N ALA A 94 -6.99 7.04 -13.49
CA ALA A 94 -7.61 7.34 -14.77
C ALA A 94 -8.46 8.62 -14.71
N GLY A 95 -8.25 9.54 -15.67
CA GLY A 95 -8.95 10.83 -15.73
C GLY A 95 -8.21 11.99 -15.07
N LEU A 96 -7.07 11.75 -14.42
CA LEU A 96 -6.13 12.80 -14.02
C LEU A 96 -5.09 13.04 -15.11
N ASP A 97 -4.68 14.30 -15.29
CA ASP A 97 -3.58 14.72 -16.18
C ASP A 97 -2.33 15.06 -15.35
N ASP A 98 -2.04 14.20 -14.37
CA ASP A 98 -0.91 14.35 -13.46
C ASP A 98 0.39 13.89 -14.14
N ASP A 99 1.48 14.62 -13.90
CA ASP A 99 2.81 14.19 -14.32
C ASP A 99 3.16 12.81 -13.70
N PRO A 100 3.42 11.76 -14.50
CA PRO A 100 3.78 10.43 -14.01
C PRO A 100 5.00 10.42 -13.09
N GLU A 101 5.91 11.39 -13.21
CA GLU A 101 7.08 11.52 -12.33
C GLU A 101 6.69 11.82 -10.87
N ARG A 102 5.47 12.31 -10.61
CA ARG A 102 4.95 12.48 -9.24
C ARG A 102 4.56 11.14 -8.60
N TRP A 103 4.46 10.08 -9.40
CA TRP A 103 4.02 8.74 -9.00
C TRP A 103 5.19 7.74 -8.88
N VAL A 104 6.42 8.25 -8.91
CA VAL A 104 7.65 7.48 -8.63
C VAL A 104 7.60 6.84 -7.25
N LYS A 105 8.19 5.65 -7.15
CA LYS A 105 8.36 4.92 -5.89
C LYS A 105 9.55 3.97 -5.97
N ARG A 106 9.81 3.28 -4.87
CA ARG A 106 10.57 2.03 -4.84
C ARG A 106 9.73 0.93 -4.21
N LEU A 107 10.01 -0.31 -4.56
CA LEU A 107 9.28 -1.47 -4.06
C LEU A 107 10.26 -2.57 -3.66
N TRP A 108 10.08 -3.11 -2.47
CA TRP A 108 10.69 -4.35 -2.04
C TRP A 108 9.61 -5.38 -1.73
N THR A 109 9.95 -6.65 -1.90
CA THR A 109 9.04 -7.76 -1.64
C THR A 109 9.70 -8.80 -0.75
N ARG A 110 8.97 -9.28 0.25
CA ARG A 110 9.34 -10.43 1.08
C ARG A 110 8.36 -11.53 0.80
N ARG A 111 8.84 -12.71 0.39
CA ARG A 111 8.03 -13.88 0.00
C ARG A 111 8.51 -15.12 0.72
N GLY A 112 7.60 -16.03 1.06
CA GLY A 112 7.93 -17.29 1.75
C GLY A 112 8.48 -17.15 3.18
N HIS A 113 8.31 -15.98 3.81
CA HIS A 113 8.78 -15.74 5.17
C HIS A 113 7.76 -16.25 6.21
N PRO A 114 8.17 -16.88 7.33
CA PRO A 114 7.26 -17.36 8.38
C PRO A 114 6.34 -16.26 8.94
N ASP A 115 6.89 -15.06 9.09
CA ASP A 115 6.15 -13.86 9.54
C ASP A 115 5.35 -13.18 8.43
N GLY A 116 5.20 -13.84 7.28
CA GLY A 116 4.24 -13.52 6.24
C GLY A 116 4.87 -12.79 5.07
N GLU A 117 4.12 -12.73 3.99
CA GLU A 117 4.54 -12.02 2.78
C GLU A 117 4.31 -10.52 2.91
N VAL A 118 5.22 -9.72 2.37
CA VAL A 118 5.16 -8.27 2.47
C VAL A 118 5.47 -7.61 1.13
N ASN A 119 4.68 -6.61 0.76
CA ASN A 119 5.03 -5.58 -0.21
C ASN A 119 5.41 -4.32 0.57
N LEU A 120 6.64 -3.84 0.40
CA LEU A 120 7.12 -2.62 1.02
C LEU A 120 7.22 -1.53 -0.04
N HIS A 121 6.25 -0.63 -0.02
CA HIS A 121 6.19 0.55 -0.87
C HIS A 121 6.99 1.67 -0.21
N VAL A 122 7.95 2.25 -0.92
CA VAL A 122 8.70 3.42 -0.46
C VAL A 122 8.36 4.58 -1.38
N ARG A 123 7.77 5.64 -0.82
CA ARG A 123 7.21 6.79 -1.54
C ARG A 123 7.73 8.08 -0.94
N LEU A 124 7.76 9.13 -1.76
CA LEU A 124 8.15 10.46 -1.28
C LEU A 124 7.10 10.98 -0.28
N LEU A 125 7.55 11.67 0.75
CA LEU A 125 6.64 12.38 1.66
C LEU A 125 5.89 13.46 0.88
N GLY A 126 4.56 13.47 1.00
CA GLY A 126 3.65 14.39 0.31
C GLY A 126 3.30 13.98 -1.12
N SER A 127 3.81 12.86 -1.64
CA SER A 127 3.50 12.44 -3.01
C SER A 127 2.06 11.92 -3.15
N PRO A 128 1.44 12.05 -4.35
CA PRO A 128 0.07 11.61 -4.55
C PRO A 128 -0.12 10.10 -4.34
N ASN A 129 0.88 9.27 -4.67
CA ASN A 129 0.83 7.84 -4.41
C ASN A 129 0.97 7.48 -2.91
N GLU A 130 1.65 8.31 -2.10
CA GLU A 130 1.69 8.16 -0.64
C GLU A 130 0.32 8.42 -0.05
N ARG A 131 -0.28 9.55 -0.44
CA ARG A 131 -1.62 9.96 -0.04
C ARG A 131 -2.66 8.93 -0.42
N LEU A 132 -2.67 8.48 -1.68
CA LEU A 132 -3.64 7.54 -2.22
C LEU A 132 -3.76 6.28 -1.36
N ALA A 133 -2.61 5.67 -1.02
CA ALA A 133 -2.61 4.43 -0.27
C ALA A 133 -3.13 4.58 1.17
N LEU A 134 -2.84 5.72 1.81
CA LEU A 134 -3.30 6.03 3.17
C LEU A 134 -4.79 6.40 3.16
N LEU A 135 -5.20 7.25 2.22
CA LEU A 135 -6.58 7.67 2.03
C LEU A 135 -7.49 6.48 1.76
N PHE A 136 -7.06 5.56 0.89
CA PHE A 136 -7.81 4.34 0.59
C PHE A 136 -8.10 3.51 1.85
N ARG A 137 -7.08 3.26 2.69
CA ARG A 137 -7.22 2.54 3.96
C ARG A 137 -8.19 3.27 4.88
N ASP A 138 -7.95 4.55 5.11
CA ASP A 138 -8.67 5.32 6.12
C ASP A 138 -10.13 5.56 5.73
N TRP A 139 -10.40 5.73 4.43
CA TRP A 139 -11.76 5.84 3.92
C TRP A 139 -12.55 4.56 4.19
N PHE A 140 -12.01 3.38 3.90
CA PHE A 140 -12.69 2.12 4.22
C PHE A 140 -12.83 1.89 5.73
N ALA A 141 -11.86 2.33 6.54
CA ALA A 141 -11.97 2.25 7.99
C ALA A 141 -13.12 3.14 8.53
N ALA A 142 -13.37 4.28 7.89
CA ALA A 142 -14.47 5.18 8.22
C ALA A 142 -15.83 4.76 7.62
N HIS A 143 -15.83 3.92 6.59
CA HIS A 143 -17.03 3.44 5.88
C HIS A 143 -17.10 1.91 5.87
N PRO A 144 -17.30 1.27 7.03
CA PRO A 144 -17.35 -0.19 7.13
C PRO A 144 -18.45 -0.82 6.27
N GLU A 145 -19.52 -0.09 5.95
CA GLU A 145 -20.59 -0.51 5.04
C GLU A 145 -20.13 -0.70 3.59
N ALA A 146 -19.03 -0.07 3.17
CA ALA A 146 -18.48 -0.24 1.83
C ALA A 146 -17.61 -1.50 1.69
N VAL A 147 -17.10 -2.04 2.80
CA VAL A 147 -16.18 -3.19 2.84
C VAL A 147 -16.75 -4.42 2.14
N PRO A 148 -18.02 -4.85 2.38
CA PRO A 148 -18.58 -6.04 1.73
C PRO A 148 -18.62 -5.93 0.20
N ALA A 149 -18.91 -4.74 -0.35
CA ALA A 149 -18.98 -4.53 -1.79
C ALA A 149 -17.60 -4.68 -2.44
N TYR A 150 -16.56 -4.06 -1.86
CA TYR A 150 -15.20 -4.18 -2.36
C TYR A 150 -14.62 -5.59 -2.18
N ALA A 151 -14.93 -6.26 -1.07
CA ALA A 151 -14.55 -7.65 -0.84
C ALA A 151 -15.16 -8.58 -1.89
N ARG A 152 -16.46 -8.43 -2.19
CA ARG A 152 -17.14 -9.19 -3.24
C ARG A 152 -16.53 -8.94 -4.62
N PHE A 153 -16.28 -7.67 -4.96
CA PHE A 153 -15.61 -7.32 -6.22
C PHE A 153 -14.28 -8.04 -6.38
N LYS A 154 -13.42 -7.99 -5.35
CA LYS A 154 -12.12 -8.67 -5.36
C LYS A 154 -12.26 -10.18 -5.53
N SER A 155 -13.23 -10.80 -4.86
CA SER A 155 -13.48 -12.25 -4.99
C SER A 155 -13.88 -12.62 -6.41
N VAL A 156 -14.83 -11.89 -7.02
CA VAL A 156 -15.25 -12.12 -8.40
C VAL A 156 -14.08 -11.92 -9.36
N LEU A 157 -13.28 -10.87 -9.15
CA LEU A 157 -12.12 -10.59 -9.97
C LEU A 157 -11.07 -11.69 -9.86
N ALA A 158 -10.82 -12.20 -8.65
CA ALA A 158 -9.84 -13.25 -8.40
C ALA A 158 -10.15 -14.55 -9.16
N ASP A 159 -11.45 -14.89 -9.29
CA ASP A 159 -11.89 -16.04 -10.05
C ASP A 159 -11.82 -15.84 -11.56
N ALA A 160 -11.99 -14.59 -12.02
CA ALA A 160 -12.09 -14.21 -13.42
C ALA A 160 -10.74 -14.03 -14.14
N VAL A 161 -9.65 -13.80 -13.41
CA VAL A 161 -8.33 -13.48 -13.99
C VAL A 161 -7.31 -14.61 -13.79
N PRO A 162 -6.33 -14.76 -14.71
CA PRO A 162 -5.40 -15.88 -14.66
C PRO A 162 -4.28 -15.72 -13.63
N ASP A 163 -3.92 -14.49 -13.26
CA ASP A 163 -2.73 -14.22 -12.46
C ASP A 163 -2.84 -12.92 -11.62
N VAL A 164 -1.92 -12.77 -10.66
CA VAL A 164 -1.85 -11.63 -9.75
C VAL A 164 -1.53 -10.28 -10.42
N GLY A 165 -0.86 -10.28 -11.57
CA GLY A 165 -0.56 -9.08 -12.36
C GLY A 165 -1.81 -8.56 -13.04
N THR A 166 -2.48 -9.41 -13.83
CA THR A 166 -3.78 -9.08 -14.43
C THR A 166 -4.82 -8.67 -13.37
N TYR A 167 -4.79 -9.32 -12.20
CA TYR A 167 -5.62 -8.91 -11.06
C TYR A 167 -5.34 -7.49 -10.57
N ALA A 168 -4.08 -7.05 -10.53
CA ALA A 168 -3.73 -5.69 -10.15
C ALA A 168 -4.25 -4.69 -11.20
N ASP A 169 -3.93 -4.92 -12.48
CA ASP A 169 -4.30 -4.03 -13.58
C ASP A 169 -5.81 -3.80 -13.70
N VAL A 170 -6.63 -4.85 -13.53
CA VAL A 170 -8.10 -4.72 -13.60
C VAL A 170 -8.68 -4.10 -12.32
N LYS A 171 -7.99 -4.24 -11.18
CA LYS A 171 -8.42 -3.68 -9.90
C LYS A 171 -8.12 -2.19 -9.79
N ASP A 172 -7.05 -1.72 -10.40
CA ASP A 172 -6.57 -0.34 -10.26
C ASP A 172 -7.63 0.71 -10.65
N PRO A 173 -8.38 0.60 -11.76
CA PRO A 173 -9.49 1.52 -12.04
C PRO A 173 -10.58 1.55 -10.97
N VAL A 174 -10.81 0.44 -10.24
CA VAL A 174 -11.78 0.42 -9.13
C VAL A 174 -11.20 1.09 -7.89
N VAL A 175 -9.88 1.00 -7.68
CA VAL A 175 -9.19 1.81 -6.66
C VAL A 175 -9.38 3.29 -6.98
N ASP A 176 -9.22 3.71 -8.23
CA ASP A 176 -9.42 5.09 -8.67
C ASP A 176 -10.84 5.59 -8.37
N LEU A 177 -11.86 4.77 -8.61
CA LEU A 177 -13.25 5.10 -8.28
C LEU A 177 -13.47 5.28 -6.77
N VAL A 178 -12.81 4.48 -5.93
CA VAL A 178 -12.85 4.67 -4.47
C VAL A 178 -12.18 5.99 -4.09
N ILE A 179 -11.04 6.31 -4.69
CA ILE A 179 -10.32 7.57 -4.41
C ILE A 179 -11.16 8.77 -4.83
N ALA A 180 -11.87 8.70 -5.96
CA ALA A 180 -12.76 9.76 -6.41
C ALA A 180 -13.86 10.12 -5.38
N VAL A 181 -14.36 9.13 -4.61
CA VAL A 181 -15.32 9.39 -3.52
C VAL A 181 -14.65 9.64 -2.17
N ALA A 182 -13.42 9.17 -1.98
CA ALA A 182 -12.65 9.38 -0.77
C ALA A 182 -12.09 10.81 -0.65
N GLU A 183 -11.75 11.47 -1.76
CA GLU A 183 -11.21 12.83 -1.75
C GLU A 183 -12.23 13.86 -1.20
N PRO A 184 -13.51 13.89 -1.63
CA PRO A 184 -14.52 14.73 -1.01
C PRO A 184 -14.72 14.45 0.49
N TRP A 185 -14.64 13.18 0.91
CA TRP A 185 -14.70 12.81 2.33
C TRP A 185 -13.49 13.36 3.09
N ALA A 186 -12.29 13.25 2.53
CA ALA A 186 -11.08 13.76 3.14
C ALA A 186 -11.15 15.28 3.34
N ALA A 187 -11.60 16.02 2.32
CA ALA A 187 -11.83 17.46 2.41
C ALA A 187 -12.87 17.83 3.47
N ALA A 188 -14.00 17.11 3.51
CA ALA A 188 -15.10 17.40 4.45
C ALA A 188 -14.73 17.11 5.92
N THR A 189 -13.84 16.16 6.16
CA THR A 189 -13.44 15.74 7.52
C THR A 189 -12.14 16.38 7.99
N GLY A 190 -11.43 17.10 7.12
CA GLY A 190 -10.08 17.59 7.40
C GLY A 190 -9.07 16.44 7.57
N TRP A 191 -9.29 15.31 6.89
CA TRP A 191 -8.39 14.17 6.93
C TRP A 191 -6.99 14.57 6.45
N CYS A 192 -5.96 14.06 7.13
CA CYS A 192 -4.58 14.24 6.73
C CYS A 192 -3.81 12.91 6.85
N PRO A 193 -2.85 12.63 5.95
CA PRO A 193 -2.08 11.39 5.97
C PRO A 193 -1.33 11.14 7.29
N HIS A 194 -0.81 12.20 7.92
CA HIS A 194 0.02 12.16 9.12
C HIS A 194 -0.44 13.18 10.16
N PRO A 195 -1.50 12.89 10.95
CA PRO A 195 -2.02 13.81 11.95
C PRO A 195 -0.97 14.13 13.02
N GLY A 196 -0.64 15.41 13.18
CA GLY A 196 0.34 15.90 14.16
C GLY A 196 1.80 15.90 13.69
N GLY A 197 2.07 15.66 12.40
CA GLY A 197 3.41 15.75 11.80
C GLY A 197 3.92 17.20 11.63
N VAL A 198 5.23 17.33 11.37
CA VAL A 198 5.97 18.61 11.24
C VAL A 198 5.41 19.53 10.13
N THR A 199 4.61 18.99 9.20
CA THR A 199 4.04 19.69 8.04
C THR A 199 2.50 19.75 8.08
N ALA A 200 1.90 20.10 9.22
CA ALA A 200 0.46 20.40 9.32
C ALA A 200 -0.03 21.58 8.42
N ARG A 201 0.79 22.07 7.48
CA ARG A 201 0.47 23.14 6.51
C ARG A 201 -0.03 22.64 5.15
N GLU A 202 -0.07 21.34 4.89
CA GLU A 202 -0.53 20.79 3.60
C GLU A 202 -1.79 19.92 3.74
N CYS A 203 -2.72 20.32 4.63
CA CYS A 203 -3.98 19.61 4.84
C CYS A 203 -5.13 20.09 3.91
N ALA A 204 -4.86 20.93 2.91
CA ALA A 204 -5.86 21.36 1.95
C ALA A 204 -5.21 21.81 0.63
N VAL A 205 -5.02 20.88 -0.31
CA VAL A 205 -5.21 21.11 -1.75
C VAL A 205 -5.73 19.83 -2.36
#